data_AF-A0A0Q6SMU7-F1
#
_entry.id   AF-A0A0Q6SMU7-F1
#
_cell.length_a   1.000
_cell.length_b   1.000
_cell.length_c   1.000
_cell.angle_alpha   90.00
_cell.angle_beta   90.00
_cell.angle_gamma   90.00
#
_symmetry.space_group_name_H-M   'P 1'
#
loop_
_entity.id
_entity.type
_entity.pdbx_description
1 polymer ?
#
loop_
_entity_poly.entity_id
_entity_poly.type
_entity_poly.pdbx_seq_one_letter_code
_entity_poly.pdbx_strand_id
1 'polypeptide(L)'
;MRNHSPIANTISARHETKAHAAERLFPPIDLNWNAASPQERGPILAGSQPGRNAIGVHAGAFSAYRAIATASGALSASHAPDFGNTTPFVPIGPFPQWSDPGKIVTLDPWGHRVAGDFAAEIASGRKVQPTIAVTDGRLIMPEIADALRAGRLAADGRIVDSLGGVRVTKIAIEPVWWLPGIADRLNMPETALRRALVDASGGMYPDLVARPEFKAFLPPIGGTSVYLFGDPSLLGKADAKIACRVHDECNGSDVFGSDMCTCRSYLGFAAEECVRTAQQEGLGIIAYNRKEGRALGEVVKYLVYNARRNARSGDRADDYFSRTEEVAGVRDMRYQELAVDVLHWLGVTRIDTWLSMSNEKRDAVVCAGIDIVKQVELPTRLIGSGAAVEISAKKAAGYFTETED
;
A
#
# COMPACT_ATOMS: atom_id res chain seq x y z
N MET A 1 -0.26 -67.61 0.26
CA MET A 1 -0.13 -66.86 1.53
C MET A 1 0.70 -65.62 1.25
N ARG A 2 0.07 -64.44 1.22
CA ARG A 2 0.73 -63.14 1.01
C ARG A 2 1.08 -62.55 2.37
N ASN A 3 2.35 -62.26 2.62
CA ASN A 3 2.78 -61.40 3.72
C ASN A 3 3.03 -59.99 3.14
N HIS A 4 2.12 -59.06 3.41
CA HIS A 4 2.36 -57.62 3.25
C HIS A 4 2.71 -57.03 4.62
N SER A 5 3.88 -56.40 4.69
CA SER A 5 4.42 -55.73 5.87
C SER A 5 3.77 -54.35 6.05
N PRO A 6 3.45 -53.90 7.28
CA PRO A 6 2.81 -52.60 7.52
C PRO A 6 3.88 -51.53 7.75
N ILE A 7 4.29 -50.78 6.71
CA ILE A 7 5.22 -49.64 6.85
C ILE A 7 4.51 -48.29 6.64
N ALA A 8 3.22 -48.27 6.31
CA ALA A 8 2.50 -47.03 5.97
C ALA A 8 2.01 -46.18 7.16
N ASN A 9 2.04 -46.68 8.41
CA ASN A 9 1.38 -46.00 9.56
C ASN A 9 2.31 -45.25 10.54
N THR A 10 3.63 -45.26 10.35
CA THR A 10 4.56 -44.69 11.35
C THR A 10 4.99 -43.25 11.07
N ILE A 11 4.79 -42.75 9.84
CA ILE A 11 5.16 -41.38 9.43
C ILE A 11 4.06 -40.37 9.83
N SER A 12 2.78 -40.74 9.69
CA SER A 12 1.63 -39.89 10.06
C SER A 12 1.58 -39.64 11.58
N ALA A 13 1.69 -40.67 12.41
CA ALA A 13 1.65 -40.53 13.88
C ALA A 13 2.83 -39.71 14.46
N ARG A 14 4.01 -39.75 13.84
CA ARG A 14 5.18 -38.95 14.25
C ARG A 14 5.08 -37.47 13.85
N HIS A 15 4.35 -37.15 12.79
CA HIS A 15 4.06 -35.77 12.39
C HIS A 15 2.97 -35.16 13.29
N GLU A 16 1.90 -35.91 13.59
CA GLU A 16 0.84 -35.45 14.50
C GLU A 16 1.35 -35.16 15.91
N THR A 17 2.25 -36.00 16.45
CA THR A 17 2.84 -35.80 17.78
C THR A 17 3.80 -34.62 17.85
N LYS A 18 4.58 -34.33 16.79
CA LYS A 18 5.44 -33.14 16.72
C LYS A 18 4.65 -31.85 16.53
N ALA A 19 3.59 -31.86 15.71
CA ALA A 19 2.70 -30.72 15.55
C ALA A 19 2.00 -30.36 16.88
N HIS A 20 1.43 -31.36 17.56
CA HIS A 20 0.81 -31.18 18.88
C HIS A 20 1.79 -30.78 19.99
N ALA A 21 3.08 -31.10 19.86
CA ALA A 21 4.12 -30.65 20.79
C ALA A 21 4.54 -29.21 20.51
N ALA A 22 4.66 -28.82 19.24
CA ALA A 22 4.97 -27.45 18.84
C ALA A 22 3.82 -26.48 19.14
N GLU A 23 2.56 -26.89 18.97
CA GLU A 23 1.37 -26.11 19.35
C GLU A 23 1.23 -25.96 20.87
N ARG A 24 1.70 -26.93 21.66
CA ARG A 24 1.79 -26.79 23.12
C ARG A 24 2.83 -25.78 23.57
N LEU A 25 3.93 -25.66 22.83
CA LEU A 25 4.99 -24.67 23.09
C LEU A 25 4.61 -23.27 22.59
N PHE A 26 3.86 -23.19 21.48
CA PHE A 26 3.39 -21.95 20.88
C PHE A 26 1.88 -22.03 20.60
N PRO A 27 1.02 -21.79 21.60
CA PRO A 27 -0.42 -21.79 21.38
C PRO A 27 -0.81 -20.73 20.33
N PRO A 28 -1.88 -20.95 19.56
CA PRO A 28 -2.45 -19.92 18.69
C PRO A 28 -2.75 -18.65 19.47
N ILE A 29 -2.54 -17.50 18.85
CA ILE A 29 -2.94 -16.20 19.38
C ILE A 29 -4.08 -15.68 18.53
N ASP A 30 -5.26 -15.54 19.12
CA ASP A 30 -6.41 -14.93 18.46
C ASP A 30 -6.15 -13.45 18.20
N LEU A 31 -6.57 -12.97 17.03
CA LEU A 31 -6.44 -11.57 16.64
C LEU A 31 -7.73 -10.82 16.97
N ASN A 32 -7.64 -9.83 17.86
CA ASN A 32 -8.70 -8.84 18.03
C ASN A 32 -8.38 -7.61 17.19
N TRP A 33 -8.74 -7.66 15.89
CA TRP A 33 -8.25 -6.70 14.88
C TRP A 33 -8.42 -5.23 15.26
N ASN A 34 -9.57 -4.87 15.86
CA ASN A 34 -9.92 -3.49 16.21
C ASN A 34 -9.55 -3.12 17.66
N ALA A 35 -8.73 -3.90 18.36
CA ALA A 35 -8.38 -3.57 19.74
C ALA A 35 -7.53 -2.28 19.82
N ALA A 36 -7.79 -1.49 20.86
CA ALA A 36 -7.15 -0.20 21.09
C ALA A 36 -5.71 -0.32 21.62
N SER A 37 -5.33 -1.48 22.14
CA SER A 37 -3.96 -1.77 22.56
C SER A 37 -3.35 -2.91 21.73
N PRO A 38 -2.03 -2.87 21.48
CA PRO A 38 -1.36 -3.94 20.73
C PRO A 38 -1.42 -5.28 21.49
N GLN A 39 -1.40 -5.27 22.83
CA GLN A 39 -1.48 -6.48 23.65
C GLN A 39 -2.84 -7.18 23.52
N GLU A 40 -3.94 -6.42 23.51
CA GLU A 40 -5.27 -6.98 23.26
C GLU A 40 -5.46 -7.40 21.80
N ARG A 41 -4.84 -6.67 20.87
CA ARG A 41 -4.89 -6.98 19.43
C ARG A 41 -4.19 -8.30 19.13
N GLY A 42 -2.99 -8.49 19.68
CA GLY A 42 -2.07 -9.60 19.41
C GLY A 42 -1.14 -9.36 18.19
N PRO A 43 0.01 -10.05 18.10
CA PRO A 43 0.91 -9.92 16.95
C PRO A 43 0.37 -10.63 15.70
N ILE A 44 0.76 -10.13 14.51
CA ILE A 44 0.60 -10.89 13.26
C ILE A 44 1.69 -11.96 13.19
N LEU A 45 1.25 -13.21 13.12
CA LEU A 45 2.09 -14.39 13.00
C LEU A 45 1.78 -15.06 11.66
N ALA A 46 2.62 -14.81 10.65
CA ALA A 46 2.49 -15.37 9.31
C ALA A 46 3.57 -16.43 9.00
N GLY A 47 3.52 -17.00 7.80
CA GLY A 47 4.43 -18.04 7.32
C GLY A 47 4.21 -19.39 7.99
N SER A 48 5.22 -20.27 7.94
CA SER A 48 5.08 -21.67 8.39
C SER A 48 5.39 -21.90 9.87
N GLN A 49 5.31 -20.86 10.71
CA GLN A 49 5.61 -21.00 12.15
C GLN A 49 4.46 -21.65 12.93
N PRO A 50 4.74 -22.43 13.99
CA PRO A 50 3.71 -22.92 14.91
C PRO A 50 2.92 -21.76 15.55
N GLY A 51 1.62 -21.96 15.78
CA GLY A 51 0.76 -20.95 16.41
C GLY A 51 0.49 -19.71 15.55
N ARG A 52 0.74 -19.77 14.23
CA ARG A 52 0.41 -18.70 13.28
C ARG A 52 -1.09 -18.37 13.28
N ASN A 53 -1.42 -17.12 12.98
CA ASN A 53 -2.80 -16.61 12.93
C ASN A 53 -3.12 -15.88 11.61
N ALA A 54 -2.17 -15.83 10.67
CA ALA A 54 -2.32 -15.19 9.37
C ALA A 54 -1.92 -16.10 8.21
N ILE A 55 -2.55 -15.86 7.06
CA ILE A 55 -2.25 -16.51 5.78
C ILE A 55 -1.17 -15.70 5.05
N GLY A 56 -0.29 -16.38 4.32
CA GLY A 56 0.78 -15.72 3.56
C GLY A 56 2.07 -15.57 4.37
N VAL A 57 2.94 -14.66 3.94
CA VAL A 57 4.26 -14.42 4.54
C VAL A 57 4.57 -12.92 4.55
N HIS A 58 5.35 -12.47 5.54
CA HIS A 58 5.95 -11.12 5.52
C HIS A 58 6.86 -10.96 4.31
N ALA A 59 6.94 -9.73 3.78
CA ALA A 59 7.63 -9.41 2.54
C ALA A 59 7.18 -10.31 1.36
N GLY A 60 5.87 -10.57 1.26
CA GLY A 60 5.27 -11.51 0.31
C GLY A 60 5.71 -11.31 -1.14
N ALA A 61 5.77 -10.07 -1.61
CA ALA A 61 6.25 -9.72 -2.96
C ALA A 61 7.72 -10.11 -3.22
N PHE A 62 8.50 -10.34 -2.17
CA PHE A 62 9.92 -10.74 -2.23
C PHE A 62 10.15 -12.18 -1.76
N SER A 63 9.09 -12.93 -1.46
CA SER A 63 9.17 -14.28 -0.88
C SER A 63 9.90 -15.28 -1.78
N ALA A 64 9.73 -15.20 -3.10
CA ALA A 64 10.46 -16.04 -4.05
C ALA A 64 11.97 -15.80 -4.01
N TYR A 65 12.42 -14.54 -3.92
CA TYR A 65 13.84 -14.21 -3.80
C TYR A 65 14.42 -14.72 -2.47
N ARG A 66 13.67 -14.58 -1.38
CA ARG A 66 14.06 -15.14 -0.08
C ARG A 66 14.20 -16.66 -0.14
N ALA A 67 13.25 -17.34 -0.79
CA ALA A 67 13.31 -18.79 -0.98
C ALA A 67 14.54 -19.21 -1.79
N ILE A 68 14.86 -18.51 -2.89
CA ILE A 68 16.07 -18.75 -3.69
C ILE A 68 17.33 -18.51 -2.86
N ALA A 69 17.40 -17.42 -2.10
CA ALA A 69 18.54 -17.11 -1.23
C ALA A 69 18.76 -18.19 -0.16
N THR A 70 17.67 -18.75 0.39
CA THR A 70 17.77 -19.89 1.31
C THR A 70 18.22 -21.16 0.62
N ALA A 71 17.65 -21.49 -0.55
CA ALA A 71 18.01 -22.68 -1.31
C ALA A 71 19.46 -22.65 -1.81
N SER A 72 19.98 -21.48 -2.16
CA SER A 72 21.37 -21.28 -2.60
C SER A 72 22.38 -21.19 -1.45
N GLY A 73 21.92 -21.13 -0.19
CA GLY A 73 22.76 -20.99 0.99
C GLY A 73 23.22 -19.55 1.28
N ALA A 74 22.80 -18.55 0.48
CA ALA A 74 23.07 -17.14 0.76
C ALA A 74 22.35 -16.62 2.03
N LEU A 75 21.25 -17.27 2.43
CA LEU A 75 20.53 -17.01 3.68
C LEU A 75 20.32 -18.33 4.43
N SER A 76 20.77 -18.43 5.68
CA SER A 76 20.49 -19.63 6.48
C SER A 76 18.97 -19.84 6.66
N ALA A 77 18.49 -21.08 6.50
CA ALA A 77 17.10 -21.43 6.77
C ALA A 77 16.70 -21.19 8.25
N SER A 78 17.67 -21.20 9.17
CA SER A 78 17.48 -20.90 10.59
C SER A 78 17.69 -19.42 10.94
N HIS A 79 18.04 -18.56 9.96
CA HIS A 79 18.27 -17.15 10.22
C HIS A 79 17.00 -16.48 10.77
N ALA A 80 17.15 -15.90 11.96
CA ALA A 80 16.17 -15.00 12.55
C ALA A 80 16.66 -13.56 12.33
N PRO A 81 15.89 -12.71 11.61
CA PRO A 81 16.21 -11.30 11.52
C PRO A 81 16.25 -10.63 12.90
N ASP A 82 17.20 -9.72 13.09
CA ASP A 82 17.28 -8.89 14.30
C ASP A 82 16.59 -7.54 14.06
N PHE A 83 15.57 -7.25 14.86
CA PHE A 83 14.80 -6.00 14.83
C PHE A 83 15.00 -5.14 16.08
N GLY A 84 15.94 -5.49 16.98
CA GLY A 84 16.10 -4.83 18.27
C GLY A 84 16.37 -3.33 18.19
N ASN A 85 17.01 -2.87 17.12
CA ASN A 85 17.35 -1.45 16.88
C ASN A 85 16.63 -0.87 15.65
N THR A 86 15.45 -1.39 15.30
CA THR A 86 14.69 -0.93 14.11
C THR A 86 13.44 -0.15 14.47
N THR A 87 13.28 0.28 15.73
CA THR A 87 12.16 1.10 16.17
C THR A 87 12.20 2.48 15.50
N PRO A 88 11.07 2.98 14.99
CA PRO A 88 10.96 4.32 14.42
C PRO A 88 11.49 5.44 15.32
N PHE A 89 12.25 6.38 14.74
CA PHE A 89 12.61 7.64 15.41
C PHE A 89 11.44 8.62 15.47
N VAL A 90 10.58 8.59 14.46
CA VAL A 90 9.38 9.44 14.38
C VAL A 90 8.19 8.63 14.91
N PRO A 91 7.60 9.02 16.06
CA PRO A 91 6.41 8.37 16.57
C PRO A 91 5.21 8.71 15.67
N ILE A 92 4.46 7.69 15.26
CA ILE A 92 3.19 7.82 14.55
C ILE A 92 2.11 7.15 15.39
N GLY A 93 1.03 7.87 15.67
CA GLY A 93 -0.13 7.40 16.43
C GLY A 93 0.21 6.92 17.86
N PRO A 94 -0.67 6.10 18.47
CA PRO A 94 -1.92 5.61 17.91
C PRO A 94 -2.96 6.72 17.70
N PHE A 95 -3.82 6.56 16.69
CA PHE A 95 -4.97 7.43 16.46
C PHE A 95 -6.27 6.64 16.67
N PRO A 96 -7.39 7.29 17.02
CA PRO A 96 -8.66 6.60 17.28
C PRO A 96 -9.11 5.66 16.15
N GLN A 97 -8.80 6.01 14.90
CA GLN A 97 -9.13 5.24 13.71
C GLN A 97 -8.46 3.85 13.67
N TRP A 98 -7.41 3.61 14.45
CA TRP A 98 -6.73 2.30 14.48
C TRP A 98 -7.59 1.21 15.14
N SER A 99 -8.48 1.60 16.04
CA SER A 99 -9.40 0.71 16.74
C SER A 99 -10.86 0.87 16.30
N ASP A 100 -11.14 1.75 15.34
CA ASP A 100 -12.50 1.97 14.83
C ASP A 100 -12.83 0.90 13.77
N PRO A 101 -13.84 0.04 14.01
CA PRO A 101 -14.17 -1.05 13.11
C PRO A 101 -14.37 -0.62 11.66
N GLY A 102 -13.63 -1.27 10.75
CA GLY A 102 -13.75 -1.05 9.32
C GLY A 102 -12.97 0.15 8.77
N LYS A 103 -12.33 0.98 9.61
CA LYS A 103 -11.48 2.09 9.15
C LYS A 103 -10.16 1.62 8.54
N ILE A 104 -9.54 0.59 9.11
CA ILE A 104 -8.28 0.03 8.60
C ILE A 104 -8.44 -1.49 8.44
N VAL A 105 -8.32 -1.97 7.21
CA VAL A 105 -8.50 -3.38 6.84
C VAL A 105 -7.44 -3.87 5.84
N THR A 106 -6.51 -3.02 5.39
CA THR A 106 -5.49 -3.34 4.37
C THR A 106 -4.04 -3.27 4.86
N LEU A 107 -3.81 -2.81 6.09
CA LEU A 107 -2.50 -2.74 6.75
C LEU A 107 -2.62 -3.08 8.24
N ASP A 108 -1.50 -3.38 8.88
CA ASP A 108 -1.41 -3.58 10.34
C ASP A 108 -1.14 -2.24 11.05
N PRO A 109 -2.10 -1.70 11.83
CA PRO A 109 -1.90 -0.41 12.51
C PRO A 109 -0.71 -0.38 13.47
N TRP A 110 -0.34 -1.53 14.04
CA TRP A 110 0.76 -1.67 15.01
C TRP A 110 2.07 -2.12 14.35
N GLY A 111 2.09 -2.25 13.02
CA GLY A 111 3.16 -2.87 12.25
C GLY A 111 4.55 -2.24 12.38
N HIS A 112 4.65 -0.97 12.77
CA HIS A 112 5.91 -0.24 13.01
C HIS A 112 6.42 -0.33 14.44
N ARG A 113 5.62 -0.84 15.37
CA ARG A 113 5.92 -0.85 16.81
C ARG A 113 6.25 -2.25 17.34
N VAL A 114 6.32 -3.24 16.45
CA VAL A 114 6.47 -4.66 16.78
C VAL A 114 7.62 -4.96 17.76
N ALA A 115 8.79 -4.37 17.54
CA ALA A 115 9.97 -4.63 18.37
C ALA A 115 9.78 -4.23 19.85
N GLY A 116 8.97 -3.19 20.10
CA GLY A 116 8.64 -2.73 21.46
C GLY A 116 7.39 -3.39 22.01
N ASP A 117 6.28 -3.32 21.27
CA ASP A 117 4.96 -3.72 21.77
C ASP A 117 4.81 -5.24 21.94
N PHE A 118 5.58 -6.04 21.17
CA PHE A 118 5.58 -7.52 21.20
C PHE A 118 6.94 -8.11 21.61
N ALA A 119 7.72 -7.38 22.40
CA ALA A 119 9.05 -7.81 22.84
C ALA A 119 9.01 -9.14 23.63
N ALA A 120 7.95 -9.39 24.41
CA ALA A 120 7.78 -10.62 25.18
C ALA A 120 7.57 -11.84 24.27
N GLU A 121 6.73 -11.70 23.24
CA GLU A 121 6.48 -12.74 22.24
C GLU A 121 7.73 -13.05 21.45
N ILE A 122 8.48 -12.02 21.05
CA ILE A 122 9.79 -12.18 20.38
C ILE A 122 10.77 -12.91 21.30
N ALA A 123 10.88 -12.51 22.57
CA ALA A 123 11.75 -13.16 23.55
C ALA A 123 11.36 -14.63 23.82
N SER A 124 10.07 -14.98 23.68
CA SER A 124 9.60 -16.37 23.76
C SER A 124 9.99 -17.23 22.55
N GLY A 125 10.55 -16.63 21.50
CA GLY A 125 10.96 -17.31 20.27
C GLY A 125 9.94 -17.25 19.12
N ARG A 126 8.85 -16.49 19.26
CA ARG A 126 7.91 -16.27 18.15
C ARG A 126 8.53 -15.36 17.08
N LYS A 127 8.27 -15.65 15.82
CA LYS A 127 8.77 -14.84 14.69
C LYS A 127 7.76 -13.74 14.37
N VAL A 128 7.70 -12.72 15.23
CA VAL A 128 6.96 -11.49 14.98
C VAL A 128 7.83 -10.57 14.13
N GLN A 129 7.29 -10.01 13.04
CA GLN A 129 8.04 -9.14 12.12
C GLN A 129 7.27 -7.84 11.88
N PRO A 130 7.97 -6.69 11.77
CA PRO A 130 7.33 -5.44 11.39
C PRO A 130 6.79 -5.54 9.97
N THR A 131 5.66 -4.89 9.74
CA THR A 131 5.03 -4.71 8.41
C THR A 131 5.02 -3.26 7.99
N ILE A 132 5.41 -2.34 8.88
CA ILE A 132 5.60 -0.93 8.61
C ILE A 132 6.98 -0.52 9.10
N ALA A 133 7.70 0.28 8.32
CA ALA A 133 8.94 0.92 8.73
C ALA A 133 8.83 2.43 8.52
N VAL A 134 9.37 3.20 9.46
CA VAL A 134 9.35 4.67 9.42
C VAL A 134 10.77 5.17 9.65
N THR A 135 11.23 6.05 8.77
CA THR A 135 12.56 6.67 8.85
C THR A 135 12.52 8.09 8.31
N ASP A 136 13.54 8.89 8.55
CA ASP A 136 13.71 10.18 7.92
C ASP A 136 14.60 10.08 6.67
N GLY A 137 14.64 11.16 5.90
CA GLY A 137 15.62 11.28 4.84
C GLY A 137 15.47 12.52 4.00
N ARG A 138 16.27 12.57 2.95
CA ARG A 138 16.23 13.61 1.93
C ARG A 138 15.79 13.03 0.60
N LEU A 139 15.00 13.79 -0.16
CA LEU A 139 14.68 13.55 -1.55
C LEU A 139 15.35 14.61 -2.42
N ILE A 140 15.81 14.21 -3.60
CA ILE A 140 16.30 15.13 -4.62
C ILE A 140 15.41 14.92 -5.84
N MET A 141 14.61 15.92 -6.17
CA MET A 141 13.63 15.86 -7.23
C MET A 141 13.88 16.99 -8.22
N PRO A 142 14.05 16.69 -9.53
CA PRO A 142 14.23 17.71 -10.56
C PRO A 142 13.13 18.78 -10.52
N GLU A 143 11.89 18.39 -10.25
CA GLU A 143 10.74 19.29 -10.21
C GLU A 143 10.84 20.34 -9.10
N ILE A 144 11.46 19.99 -7.96
CA ILE A 144 11.73 20.92 -6.87
C ILE A 144 12.87 21.87 -7.22
N ALA A 145 13.94 21.35 -7.84
CA ALA A 145 15.04 22.20 -8.33
C ALA A 145 14.54 23.21 -9.39
N ASP A 146 13.64 22.78 -10.26
CA ASP A 146 12.99 23.63 -11.26
C ASP A 146 12.09 24.68 -10.61
N ALA A 147 11.35 24.31 -9.56
CA ALA A 147 10.52 25.24 -8.80
C ALA A 147 11.36 26.32 -8.10
N LEU A 148 12.53 25.96 -7.55
CA LEU A 148 13.49 26.92 -6.98
C LEU A 148 14.04 27.87 -8.05
N ARG A 149 14.52 27.34 -9.18
CA ARG A 149 15.05 28.15 -10.30
C ARG A 149 14.01 29.12 -10.86
N ALA A 150 12.75 28.70 -10.89
CA ALA A 150 11.63 29.52 -11.36
C ALA A 150 11.03 30.44 -10.29
N GLY A 151 11.57 30.45 -9.06
CA GLY A 151 11.06 31.26 -7.95
C GLY A 151 9.67 30.86 -7.43
N ARG A 152 9.18 29.66 -7.76
CA ARG A 152 7.90 29.13 -7.26
C ARG A 152 8.01 28.57 -5.84
N LEU A 153 9.21 28.13 -5.47
CA LEU A 153 9.59 27.75 -4.11
C LEU A 153 10.85 28.53 -3.72
N ALA A 154 11.09 28.64 -2.42
CA ALA A 154 12.33 29.21 -1.87
C ALA A 154 13.01 28.19 -0.96
N ALA A 155 14.33 28.17 -0.93
CA ALA A 155 15.07 27.41 0.07
C ALA A 155 14.90 28.09 1.43
N ASP A 156 14.46 27.33 2.44
CA ASP A 156 14.25 27.81 3.81
C ASP A 156 15.26 27.19 4.80
N GLY A 157 16.08 26.24 4.33
CA GLY A 157 17.00 25.48 5.15
C GLY A 157 16.32 24.55 6.16
N ARG A 158 14.98 24.54 6.23
CA ARG A 158 14.11 23.72 7.09
C ARG A 158 13.49 22.57 6.32
N ILE A 159 12.64 22.85 5.34
CA ILE A 159 12.04 21.84 4.46
C ILE A 159 12.90 21.61 3.23
N VAL A 160 13.39 22.70 2.61
CA VAL A 160 14.15 22.67 1.36
C VAL A 160 15.51 23.32 1.57
N ASP A 161 16.57 22.60 1.25
CA ASP A 161 17.93 23.14 1.26
C ASP A 161 18.25 23.96 0.00
N SER A 162 19.40 24.65 -0.01
CA SER A 162 19.83 25.49 -1.12
C SER A 162 20.15 24.73 -2.42
N LEU A 163 20.28 23.39 -2.36
CA LEU A 163 20.53 22.52 -3.50
C LEU A 163 19.23 21.86 -4.01
N GLY A 164 18.07 22.18 -3.43
CA GLY A 164 16.79 21.58 -3.79
C GLY A 164 16.51 20.22 -3.15
N GLY A 165 17.32 19.82 -2.17
CA GLY A 165 17.05 18.65 -1.36
C GLY A 165 15.91 18.91 -0.38
N VAL A 166 14.96 17.99 -0.31
CA VAL A 166 13.75 18.11 0.51
C VAL A 166 13.82 17.13 1.67
N ARG A 167 13.68 17.63 2.91
CA ARG A 167 13.56 16.76 4.10
C ARG A 167 12.17 16.15 4.18
N VAL A 168 12.12 14.85 4.40
CA VAL A 168 10.87 14.08 4.50
C VAL A 168 10.96 13.01 5.58
N THR A 169 9.81 12.63 6.13
CA THR A 169 9.66 11.32 6.77
C THR A 169 9.18 10.32 5.73
N LYS A 170 9.82 9.16 5.66
CA LYS A 170 9.55 8.07 4.73
C LYS A 170 8.94 6.91 5.49
N ILE A 171 7.82 6.40 4.99
CA ILE A 171 7.13 5.25 5.58
C ILE A 171 6.99 4.19 4.49
N ALA A 172 7.31 2.95 4.80
CA ALA A 172 7.03 1.80 3.95
C ALA A 172 6.02 0.90 4.64
N ILE A 173 4.97 0.49 3.92
CA ILE A 173 3.83 -0.28 4.45
C ILE A 173 3.66 -1.54 3.59
N GLU A 174 3.78 -2.71 4.21
CA GLU A 174 3.38 -3.98 3.64
C GLU A 174 1.86 -4.20 3.81
N PRO A 175 1.19 -4.82 2.82
CA PRO A 175 -0.22 -5.10 2.92
C PRO A 175 -0.50 -6.20 3.95
N VAL A 176 -1.42 -5.94 4.87
CA VAL A 176 -1.96 -6.91 5.82
C VAL A 176 -3.47 -6.78 5.81
N TRP A 177 -4.13 -7.70 5.13
CA TRP A 177 -5.56 -7.64 4.90
C TRP A 177 -6.34 -8.33 6.01
N TRP A 178 -7.32 -7.62 6.55
CA TRP A 178 -8.39 -8.17 7.36
C TRP A 178 -9.54 -8.60 6.47
N LEU A 179 -9.61 -9.89 6.16
CA LEU A 179 -10.51 -10.44 5.15
C LEU A 179 -12.00 -10.13 5.39
N PRO A 180 -12.54 -10.17 6.63
CA PRO A 180 -13.92 -9.75 6.88
C PRO A 180 -14.15 -8.29 6.44
N GLY A 181 -13.26 -7.38 6.82
CA GLY A 181 -13.39 -5.96 6.48
C GLY A 181 -13.20 -5.67 4.99
N ILE A 182 -12.34 -6.42 4.30
CA ILE A 182 -12.24 -6.34 2.82
C ILE A 182 -13.54 -6.78 2.18
N ALA A 183 -14.11 -7.91 2.63
CA ALA A 183 -15.35 -8.45 2.10
C ALA A 183 -16.53 -7.47 2.29
N ASP A 184 -16.63 -6.85 3.47
CA ASP A 184 -17.63 -5.84 3.78
C ASP A 184 -17.52 -4.62 2.84
N ARG A 185 -16.31 -4.11 2.60
CA ARG A 185 -16.09 -2.99 1.67
C ARG A 185 -16.42 -3.33 0.22
N LEU A 186 -16.19 -4.57 -0.17
CA LEU A 186 -16.54 -5.08 -1.50
C LEU A 186 -18.02 -5.51 -1.60
N ASN A 187 -18.79 -5.34 -0.51
CA ASN A 187 -20.19 -5.74 -0.41
C ASN A 187 -20.42 -7.19 -0.89
N MET A 188 -19.58 -8.12 -0.42
CA MET A 188 -19.64 -9.52 -0.82
C MET A 188 -19.36 -10.48 0.34
N PRO A 189 -19.81 -11.74 0.27
CA PRO A 189 -19.48 -12.73 1.29
C PRO A 189 -17.97 -12.99 1.37
N GLU A 190 -17.41 -13.05 2.59
CA GLU A 190 -15.99 -13.37 2.84
C GLU A 190 -15.56 -14.68 2.17
N THR A 191 -16.43 -15.69 2.15
CA THR A 191 -16.18 -16.99 1.51
C THR A 191 -16.06 -16.89 -0.01
N ALA A 192 -16.82 -15.99 -0.64
CA ALA A 192 -16.73 -15.74 -2.08
C ALA A 192 -15.42 -15.01 -2.42
N LEU A 193 -15.05 -13.99 -1.62
CA LEU A 193 -13.77 -13.29 -1.75
C LEU A 193 -12.58 -14.28 -1.67
N ARG A 194 -12.56 -15.13 -0.64
CA ARG A 194 -11.50 -16.12 -0.43
C ARG A 194 -11.36 -17.09 -1.61
N ARG A 195 -12.47 -17.61 -2.14
CA ARG A 195 -12.46 -18.48 -3.31
C ARG A 195 -11.91 -17.76 -4.54
N ALA A 196 -12.38 -16.55 -4.80
CA ALA A 196 -11.89 -15.74 -5.91
C ALA A 196 -10.38 -15.49 -5.83
N LEU A 197 -9.85 -15.22 -4.63
CA LEU A 197 -8.41 -15.05 -4.41
C LEU A 197 -7.61 -16.33 -4.72
N VAL A 198 -8.08 -17.50 -4.30
CA VAL A 198 -7.43 -18.79 -4.61
C VAL A 198 -7.49 -19.06 -6.11
N ASP A 199 -8.66 -18.91 -6.73
CA ASP A 199 -8.85 -19.22 -8.15
C ASP A 199 -8.00 -18.30 -9.03
N ALA A 200 -8.03 -16.99 -8.77
CA ALA A 200 -7.27 -15.99 -9.53
C ALA A 200 -5.75 -16.13 -9.37
N SER A 201 -5.28 -16.72 -8.26
CA SER A 201 -3.86 -16.97 -8.01
C SER A 201 -3.36 -18.31 -8.58
N GLY A 202 -4.20 -19.06 -9.29
CA GLY A 202 -3.85 -20.39 -9.79
C GLY A 202 -3.72 -21.43 -8.68
N GLY A 203 -4.49 -21.29 -7.60
CA GLY A 203 -4.49 -22.20 -6.46
C GLY A 203 -3.45 -21.90 -5.38
N MET A 204 -2.78 -20.74 -5.42
CA MET A 204 -1.89 -20.33 -4.34
C MET A 204 -2.71 -20.04 -3.06
N TYR A 205 -2.07 -20.20 -1.90
CA TYR A 205 -2.67 -19.95 -0.58
C TYR A 205 -3.95 -20.75 -0.31
N PRO A 206 -3.92 -22.09 -0.38
CA PRO A 206 -5.11 -22.93 -0.14
C PRO A 206 -5.73 -22.73 1.24
N ASP A 207 -4.95 -22.24 2.21
CA ASP A 207 -5.43 -21.84 3.55
C ASP A 207 -6.55 -20.79 3.52
N LEU A 208 -6.64 -19.97 2.46
CA LEU A 208 -7.76 -19.03 2.31
C LEU A 208 -9.12 -19.73 2.38
N VAL A 209 -9.20 -20.98 1.90
CA VAL A 209 -10.40 -21.82 1.97
C VAL A 209 -10.30 -22.86 3.08
N ALA A 210 -9.14 -23.48 3.27
CA ALA A 210 -8.97 -24.58 4.22
C ALA A 210 -8.91 -24.13 5.70
N ARG A 211 -8.59 -22.86 5.96
CA ARG A 211 -8.42 -22.29 7.32
C ARG A 211 -9.27 -21.03 7.49
N PRO A 212 -10.61 -21.14 7.50
CA PRO A 212 -11.53 -20.00 7.58
C PRO A 212 -11.43 -19.20 8.90
N GLU A 213 -10.81 -19.77 9.93
CA GLU A 213 -10.50 -19.11 11.20
C GLU A 213 -9.36 -18.08 11.06
N PHE A 214 -8.47 -18.21 10.07
CA PHE A 214 -7.45 -17.20 9.81
C PHE A 214 -8.04 -16.04 9.03
N LYS A 215 -8.30 -14.94 9.74
CA LYS A 215 -8.93 -13.73 9.19
C LYS A 215 -7.93 -12.72 8.61
N ALA A 216 -6.66 -12.82 8.98
CA ALA A 216 -5.60 -11.99 8.42
C ALA A 216 -4.91 -12.67 7.21
N PHE A 217 -4.62 -11.91 6.17
CA PHE A 217 -3.91 -12.35 4.96
C PHE A 217 -2.85 -11.34 4.55
N LEU A 218 -1.62 -11.80 4.31
CA LEU A 218 -0.53 -10.99 3.77
C LEU A 218 -0.38 -11.32 2.28
N PRO A 219 -1.10 -10.61 1.39
CA PRO A 219 -1.02 -10.86 -0.04
C PRO A 219 0.39 -10.52 -0.57
N PRO A 220 0.91 -11.29 -1.55
CA PRO A 220 2.23 -11.07 -2.13
C PRO A 220 2.23 -9.94 -3.18
N ILE A 221 1.66 -8.79 -2.84
CA ILE A 221 1.50 -7.63 -3.75
C ILE A 221 2.40 -6.47 -3.31
N GLY A 222 2.53 -5.48 -4.19
CA GLY A 222 3.26 -4.26 -3.87
C GLY A 222 2.60 -3.49 -2.72
N GLY A 223 3.42 -2.96 -1.81
CA GLY A 223 2.98 -2.15 -0.69
C GLY A 223 2.75 -0.67 -1.04
N THR A 224 2.66 0.15 0.00
CA THR A 224 2.51 1.61 -0.09
C THR A 224 3.73 2.28 0.54
N SER A 225 4.29 3.27 -0.17
CA SER A 225 5.30 4.17 0.38
C SER A 225 4.65 5.52 0.66
N VAL A 226 4.87 6.10 1.85
CA VAL A 226 4.39 7.45 2.18
C VAL A 226 5.57 8.38 2.41
N TYR A 227 5.42 9.60 1.90
CA TYR A 227 6.34 10.70 2.14
C TYR A 227 5.58 11.83 2.84
N LEU A 228 6.04 12.18 4.04
CA LEU A 228 5.54 13.33 4.79
C LEU A 228 6.52 14.49 4.61
N PHE A 229 5.99 15.63 4.16
CA PHE A 229 6.71 16.88 3.97
C PHE A 229 6.29 17.82 5.11
N GLY A 230 7.22 18.21 5.98
CA GLY A 230 6.91 19.00 7.17
C GLY A 230 7.08 18.21 8.46
N ASP A 231 6.44 18.68 9.53
CA ASP A 231 6.53 18.07 10.86
C ASP A 231 5.45 16.99 11.05
N PRO A 232 5.82 15.70 11.22
CA PRO A 232 4.87 14.61 11.48
C PRO A 232 4.05 14.79 12.76
N SER A 233 4.46 15.66 13.70
CA SER A 233 3.69 15.97 14.91
C SER A 233 2.33 16.62 14.60
N LEU A 234 2.12 17.08 13.36
CA LEU A 234 0.85 17.63 12.90
C LEU A 234 -0.22 16.57 12.61
N LEU A 235 0.17 15.29 12.48
CA LEU A 235 -0.78 14.20 12.27
C LEU A 235 -1.79 14.08 13.41
N GLY A 236 -3.07 13.86 13.08
CA GLY A 236 -4.17 13.77 14.04
C GLY A 236 -4.63 15.11 14.64
N LYS A 237 -3.99 16.24 14.30
CA LYS A 237 -4.43 17.57 14.74
C LYS A 237 -5.49 18.13 13.79
N ALA A 238 -6.63 18.56 14.35
CA ALA A 238 -7.77 19.03 13.56
C ALA A 238 -7.52 20.36 12.83
N ASP A 239 -6.58 21.18 13.31
CA ASP A 239 -6.24 22.50 12.78
C ASP A 239 -5.01 22.47 11.84
N ALA A 240 -4.35 21.32 11.71
CA ALA A 240 -3.22 21.16 10.79
C ALA A 240 -3.69 21.25 9.34
N LYS A 241 -3.06 22.15 8.56
CA LYS A 241 -3.33 22.26 7.12
C LYS A 241 -2.67 21.10 6.38
N ILE A 242 -3.46 20.31 5.65
CA ILE A 242 -2.98 19.12 4.94
C ILE A 242 -3.11 19.27 3.42
N ALA A 243 -2.00 19.09 2.70
CA ALA A 243 -1.98 18.84 1.26
C ALA A 243 -1.71 17.36 1.01
N CYS A 244 -2.54 16.68 0.22
CA CYS A 244 -2.47 15.23 0.08
C CYS A 244 -2.61 14.76 -1.37
N ARG A 245 -1.81 13.74 -1.72
CA ARG A 245 -1.87 12.99 -2.96
C ARG A 245 -1.85 11.49 -2.68
N VAL A 246 -2.85 10.77 -3.18
CA VAL A 246 -2.79 9.31 -3.34
C VAL A 246 -2.43 8.98 -4.79
N HIS A 247 -1.19 8.55 -4.99
CA HIS A 247 -0.60 8.24 -6.28
C HIS A 247 -0.56 6.73 -6.52
N ASP A 248 -0.86 6.29 -7.73
CA ASP A 248 -0.64 4.89 -8.14
C ASP A 248 0.54 4.86 -9.12
N GLU A 249 1.40 3.88 -8.91
CA GLU A 249 2.63 3.67 -9.65
C GLU A 249 2.45 3.71 -11.17
N CYS A 250 3.36 4.43 -11.84
CA CYS A 250 3.51 4.42 -13.28
C CYS A 250 5.01 4.48 -13.61
N ASN A 251 5.70 3.35 -13.55
CA ASN A 251 7.15 3.21 -13.69
C ASN A 251 7.72 4.00 -14.88
N GLY A 252 7.16 3.81 -16.07
CA GLY A 252 7.61 4.50 -17.28
C GLY A 252 7.53 6.04 -17.22
N SER A 253 6.54 6.60 -16.51
CA SER A 253 6.41 8.05 -16.36
C SER A 253 7.20 8.55 -15.15
N ASP A 254 6.97 7.94 -13.98
CA ASP A 254 7.50 8.38 -12.69
C ASP A 254 9.03 8.32 -12.67
N VAL A 255 9.64 7.27 -13.26
CA VAL A 255 11.09 7.08 -13.31
C VAL A 255 11.71 7.74 -14.55
N PHE A 256 11.14 7.49 -15.73
CA PHE A 256 11.77 7.83 -17.02
C PHE A 256 11.16 9.04 -17.73
N GLY A 257 10.10 9.63 -17.20
CA GLY A 257 9.50 10.85 -17.77
C GLY A 257 8.77 10.63 -19.09
N SER A 258 8.15 9.45 -19.29
CA SER A 258 7.29 9.20 -20.46
C SER A 258 6.23 10.30 -20.63
N ASP A 259 6.10 10.79 -21.86
CA ASP A 259 5.18 11.85 -22.29
C ASP A 259 3.77 11.34 -22.66
N MET A 260 3.57 10.02 -22.65
CA MET A 260 2.29 9.38 -23.00
C MET A 260 1.24 9.47 -21.89
N CYS A 261 1.65 9.88 -20.68
CA CYS A 261 0.74 10.07 -19.58
C CYS A 261 1.20 11.17 -18.63
N THR A 262 0.28 11.63 -17.79
CA THR A 262 0.49 12.73 -16.84
C THR A 262 0.98 12.30 -15.46
N CYS A 263 1.29 11.03 -15.23
CA CYS A 263 1.57 10.50 -13.88
C CYS A 263 2.71 11.25 -13.18
N ARG A 264 3.86 11.43 -13.83
CA ARG A 264 4.97 12.21 -13.27
C ARG A 264 4.63 13.67 -13.07
N SER A 265 3.90 14.29 -14.01
CA SER A 265 3.44 15.68 -13.86
C SER A 265 2.62 15.87 -12.59
N TYR A 266 1.71 14.93 -12.28
CA TYR A 266 0.96 14.94 -11.02
C TYR A 266 1.84 14.71 -9.80
N LEU A 267 2.77 13.76 -9.86
CA LEU A 267 3.64 13.45 -8.73
C LEU A 267 4.55 14.64 -8.38
N GLY A 268 5.15 15.25 -9.40
CA GLY A 268 6.00 16.44 -9.25
C GLY A 268 5.22 17.67 -8.78
N PHE A 269 4.04 17.93 -9.36
CA PHE A 269 3.16 19.00 -8.91
C PHE A 269 2.74 18.80 -7.46
N ALA A 270 2.36 17.57 -7.09
CA ALA A 270 1.97 17.26 -5.72
C ALA A 270 3.13 17.44 -4.75
N ALA A 271 4.35 17.07 -5.13
CA ALA A 271 5.54 17.31 -4.32
C ALA A 271 5.81 18.82 -4.13
N GLU A 272 5.68 19.63 -5.19
CA GLU A 272 5.82 21.09 -5.10
C GLU A 272 4.80 21.69 -4.10
N GLU A 273 3.53 21.28 -4.18
CA GLU A 273 2.47 21.79 -3.29
C GLU A 273 2.57 21.23 -1.86
N CYS A 274 3.00 19.99 -1.69
CA CYS A 274 3.29 19.41 -0.37
C CYS A 274 4.43 20.15 0.32
N VAL A 275 5.50 20.47 -0.42
CA VAL A 275 6.60 21.31 0.07
C VAL A 275 6.08 22.69 0.44
N ARG A 276 5.35 23.37 -0.46
CA ARG A 276 4.77 24.69 -0.19
C ARG A 276 3.94 24.71 1.11
N THR A 277 3.10 23.69 1.29
CA THR A 277 2.27 23.53 2.50
C THR A 277 3.13 23.36 3.74
N ALA A 278 4.19 22.54 3.67
CA ALA A 278 5.13 22.33 4.77
C ALA A 278 5.92 23.60 5.17
N GLN A 279 6.28 24.44 4.19
CA GLN A 279 6.94 25.73 4.45
C GLN A 279 6.00 26.72 5.14
N GLN A 280 4.69 26.54 5.01
CA GLN A 280 3.65 27.34 5.65
C GLN A 280 3.16 26.71 6.96
N GLU A 281 4.00 25.91 7.62
CA GLU A 281 3.70 25.20 8.87
C GLU A 281 2.52 24.20 8.78
N GLY A 282 2.20 23.74 7.56
CA GLY A 282 1.30 22.62 7.32
C GLY A 282 2.03 21.30 7.12
N LEU A 283 1.29 20.29 6.64
CA LEU A 283 1.80 18.95 6.34
C LEU A 283 1.46 18.55 4.90
N GLY A 284 2.47 18.18 4.13
CA GLY A 284 2.30 17.53 2.84
C GLY A 284 2.35 16.01 2.97
N ILE A 285 1.47 15.29 2.28
CA ILE A 285 1.37 13.83 2.31
C ILE A 285 1.31 13.30 0.88
N ILE A 286 2.26 12.45 0.50
CA ILE A 286 2.17 11.66 -0.73
C ILE A 286 2.16 10.18 -0.36
N ALA A 287 1.04 9.50 -0.60
CA ALA A 287 0.94 8.04 -0.52
C ALA A 287 1.09 7.45 -1.93
N TYR A 288 2.15 6.67 -2.14
CA TYR A 288 2.51 6.04 -3.41
C TYR A 288 2.20 4.54 -3.34
N ASN A 289 1.16 4.11 -4.04
CA ASN A 289 0.73 2.71 -4.11
C ASN A 289 1.39 2.02 -5.30
N ARG A 290 1.95 0.83 -5.07
CA ARG A 290 2.55 0.01 -6.13
C ARG A 290 1.49 -0.78 -6.92
N LYS A 291 0.64 -0.04 -7.63
CA LYS A 291 -0.50 -0.52 -8.43
C LYS A 291 -0.37 -0.14 -9.90
N GLU A 292 0.72 -0.59 -10.53
CA GLU A 292 1.02 -0.30 -11.95
C GLU A 292 -0.13 -0.67 -12.90
N GLY A 293 -0.35 0.19 -13.90
CA GLY A 293 -1.30 -0.07 -14.97
C GLY A 293 -2.73 -0.29 -14.49
N ARG A 294 -3.16 0.43 -13.45
CA ARG A 294 -4.49 0.23 -12.81
C ARG A 294 -4.66 -1.17 -12.22
N ALA A 295 -3.58 -1.69 -11.63
CA ALA A 295 -3.48 -3.06 -11.13
C ALA A 295 -3.61 -4.16 -12.21
N LEU A 296 -3.44 -3.83 -13.50
CA LEU A 296 -3.30 -4.80 -14.60
C LEU A 296 -1.85 -5.23 -14.85
N GLY A 297 -0.89 -4.46 -14.32
CA GLY A 297 0.54 -4.66 -14.56
C GLY A 297 1.05 -4.03 -15.87
N GLU A 298 2.37 -3.97 -15.98
CA GLU A 298 3.05 -3.24 -17.07
C GLU A 298 2.88 -3.90 -18.45
N VAL A 299 2.86 -5.24 -18.50
CA VAL A 299 2.67 -5.98 -19.76
C VAL A 299 1.34 -5.63 -20.41
N VAL A 300 0.24 -5.73 -19.66
CA VAL A 300 -1.11 -5.43 -20.18
C VAL A 300 -1.22 -3.96 -20.58
N LYS A 301 -0.64 -3.04 -19.78
CA LYS A 301 -0.56 -1.62 -20.12
C LYS A 301 0.10 -1.39 -21.49
N TYR A 302 1.23 -2.05 -21.77
CA TYR A 302 1.90 -1.91 -23.07
C TYR A 302 1.13 -2.56 -24.21
N LEU A 303 0.44 -3.68 -23.98
CA LEU A 303 -0.48 -4.25 -24.97
C LEU A 303 -1.62 -3.29 -25.32
N VAL A 304 -2.19 -2.60 -24.32
CA VAL A 304 -3.21 -1.55 -24.54
C VAL A 304 -2.62 -0.38 -25.33
N TYR A 305 -1.41 0.07 -25.02
CA TYR A 305 -0.74 1.13 -25.78
C TYR A 305 -0.50 0.73 -27.24
N ASN A 306 -0.06 -0.51 -27.48
CA ASN A 306 0.12 -1.05 -28.83
C ASN A 306 -1.22 -1.13 -29.57
N ALA A 307 -2.28 -1.61 -28.92
CA ALA A 307 -3.62 -1.68 -29.51
C ALA A 307 -4.13 -0.30 -29.93
N ARG A 308 -3.93 0.72 -29.07
CA ARG A 308 -4.28 2.12 -29.36
C ARG A 308 -3.49 2.68 -30.55
N ARG A 309 -2.17 2.47 -30.59
CA ARG A 309 -1.32 2.97 -31.68
C ARG A 309 -1.58 2.25 -33.01
N ASN A 310 -1.90 0.96 -32.97
CA ASN A 310 -2.18 0.17 -34.16
C ASN A 310 -3.62 0.32 -34.67
N ALA A 311 -4.50 1.01 -33.93
CA ALA A 311 -5.86 1.27 -34.35
C ALA A 311 -5.85 2.05 -35.67
N ARG A 312 -6.61 1.58 -36.67
CA ARG A 312 -6.73 2.27 -37.97
C ARG A 312 -7.28 3.69 -37.84
N SER A 313 -8.03 3.96 -36.78
CA SER A 313 -8.57 5.27 -36.40
C SER A 313 -7.54 6.19 -35.73
N GLY A 314 -6.32 5.70 -35.46
CA GLY A 314 -5.32 6.38 -34.63
C GLY A 314 -5.67 6.37 -33.15
N ASP A 315 -4.82 6.99 -32.33
CA ASP A 315 -5.06 7.12 -30.89
C ASP A 315 -6.10 8.22 -30.61
N ARG A 316 -7.31 7.82 -30.20
CA ARG A 316 -8.45 8.71 -29.95
C ARG A 316 -8.90 8.63 -28.50
N ALA A 317 -9.37 9.76 -27.96
CA ALA A 317 -9.87 9.84 -26.59
C ALA A 317 -11.11 8.96 -26.36
N ASP A 318 -12.03 8.92 -27.33
CA ASP A 318 -13.28 8.15 -27.26
C ASP A 318 -13.03 6.64 -27.08
N ASP A 319 -11.95 6.13 -27.68
CA ASP A 319 -11.59 4.71 -27.63
C ASP A 319 -10.79 4.34 -26.37
N TYR A 320 -10.28 5.33 -25.61
CA TYR A 320 -9.24 5.12 -24.58
C TYR A 320 -9.58 4.01 -23.58
N PHE A 321 -10.79 4.05 -23.01
CA PHE A 321 -11.23 3.05 -22.03
C PHE A 321 -11.70 1.75 -22.68
N SER A 322 -12.37 1.84 -23.83
CA SER A 322 -12.87 0.65 -24.56
C SER A 322 -11.72 -0.28 -24.97
N ARG A 323 -10.57 0.26 -25.39
CA ARG A 323 -9.39 -0.54 -25.72
C ARG A 323 -8.81 -1.29 -24.53
N THR A 324 -8.96 -0.73 -23.33
CA THR A 324 -8.53 -1.44 -22.13
C THR A 324 -9.47 -2.62 -21.85
N GLU A 325 -10.79 -2.44 -22.00
CA GLU A 325 -11.76 -3.54 -21.88
C GLU A 325 -11.56 -4.63 -22.93
N GLU A 326 -11.28 -4.27 -24.18
CA GLU A 326 -11.02 -5.23 -25.25
C GLU A 326 -9.80 -6.12 -24.96
N VAL A 327 -8.75 -5.56 -24.36
CA VAL A 327 -7.49 -6.28 -24.09
C VAL A 327 -7.53 -7.00 -22.73
N ALA A 328 -8.08 -6.37 -21.70
CA ALA A 328 -7.99 -6.81 -20.31
C ALA A 328 -9.31 -7.33 -19.72
N GLY A 329 -10.44 -7.15 -20.43
CA GLY A 329 -11.78 -7.50 -19.95
C GLY A 329 -12.37 -6.52 -18.93
N VAL A 330 -11.60 -5.51 -18.49
CA VAL A 330 -12.00 -4.53 -17.46
C VAL A 330 -11.24 -3.21 -17.64
N ARG A 331 -11.84 -2.07 -17.24
CA ARG A 331 -11.21 -0.73 -17.33
C ARG A 331 -10.20 -0.43 -16.22
N ASP A 332 -10.46 -0.96 -15.03
CA ASP A 332 -9.73 -0.67 -13.80
C ASP A 332 -9.93 -1.83 -12.81
N MET A 333 -8.85 -2.31 -12.22
CA MET A 333 -8.89 -3.33 -11.15
C MET A 333 -8.55 -2.75 -9.77
N ARG A 334 -8.36 -1.43 -9.68
CA ARG A 334 -8.12 -0.76 -8.40
C ARG A 334 -9.44 -0.53 -7.69
N TYR A 335 -9.50 -0.98 -6.45
CA TYR A 335 -10.49 -0.54 -5.48
C TYR A 335 -9.91 0.64 -4.71
N GLN A 336 -10.44 1.84 -4.95
CA GLN A 336 -9.94 3.08 -4.33
C GLN A 336 -10.26 3.13 -2.83
N GLU A 337 -11.35 2.48 -2.44
CA GLU A 337 -11.79 2.28 -1.06
C GLU A 337 -10.76 1.53 -0.22
N LEU A 338 -9.85 0.77 -0.84
CA LEU A 338 -8.74 0.11 -0.15
C LEU A 338 -7.52 1.02 0.02
N ALA A 339 -7.42 2.10 -0.77
CA ALA A 339 -6.27 3.01 -0.74
C ALA A 339 -6.36 4.08 0.36
N VAL A 340 -7.49 4.18 1.06
CA VAL A 340 -7.76 5.21 2.08
C VAL A 340 -7.18 4.88 3.46
N ASP A 341 -6.93 3.60 3.75
CA ASP A 341 -6.52 3.13 5.09
C ASP A 341 -5.24 3.77 5.57
N VAL A 342 -4.33 4.08 4.66
CA VAL A 342 -3.09 4.78 5.00
C VAL A 342 -3.36 6.18 5.55
N LEU A 343 -4.41 6.86 5.10
CA LEU A 343 -4.80 8.17 5.60
C LEU A 343 -5.40 8.06 7.01
N HIS A 344 -6.22 7.04 7.26
CA HIS A 344 -6.71 6.73 8.61
C HIS A 344 -5.59 6.30 9.54
N TRP A 345 -4.62 5.53 9.05
CA TRP A 345 -3.43 5.16 9.82
C TRP A 345 -2.59 6.38 10.22
N LEU A 346 -2.55 7.41 9.36
CA LEU A 346 -1.95 8.71 9.65
C LEU A 346 -2.85 9.62 10.51
N GLY A 347 -4.04 9.19 10.92
CA GLY A 347 -4.95 9.97 11.74
C GLY A 347 -5.61 11.14 10.99
N VAL A 348 -5.58 11.14 9.66
CA VAL A 348 -6.16 12.20 8.83
C VAL A 348 -7.69 12.12 8.90
N THR A 349 -8.31 13.25 9.24
CA THR A 349 -9.78 13.45 9.22
C THR A 349 -10.21 14.53 8.24
N ARG A 350 -9.28 15.39 7.81
CA ARG A 350 -9.51 16.50 6.88
C ARG A 350 -8.29 16.70 5.98
N ILE A 351 -8.53 17.01 4.71
CA ILE A 351 -7.54 17.38 3.70
C ILE A 351 -7.92 18.74 3.12
N ASP A 352 -7.09 19.75 3.35
CA ASP A 352 -7.33 21.10 2.85
C ASP A 352 -7.06 21.20 1.34
N THR A 353 -6.03 20.51 0.85
CA THR A 353 -5.67 20.52 -0.57
C THR A 353 -5.52 19.10 -1.10
N TRP A 354 -6.54 18.62 -1.81
CA TRP A 354 -6.54 17.33 -2.48
C TRP A 354 -5.98 17.44 -3.90
N LEU A 355 -4.80 16.86 -4.12
CA LEU A 355 -4.01 17.02 -5.33
C LEU A 355 -4.35 15.93 -6.36
N SER A 356 -5.59 15.91 -6.83
CA SER A 356 -6.08 14.92 -7.81
C SER A 356 -7.30 15.43 -8.56
N MET A 357 -7.42 15.08 -9.84
CA MET A 357 -8.66 15.31 -10.62
C MET A 357 -9.60 14.09 -10.61
N SER A 358 -9.25 13.00 -9.92
CA SER A 358 -10.07 11.78 -9.93
C SER A 358 -11.19 11.86 -8.90
N ASN A 359 -12.42 11.90 -9.40
CA ASN A 359 -13.62 11.84 -8.57
C ASN A 359 -13.73 10.50 -7.83
N GLU A 360 -13.43 9.38 -8.50
CA GLU A 360 -13.36 8.06 -7.83
C GLU A 360 -12.46 8.06 -6.59
N LYS A 361 -11.27 8.68 -6.66
CA LYS A 361 -10.38 8.78 -5.50
C LYS A 361 -10.91 9.74 -4.44
N ARG A 362 -11.46 10.89 -4.86
CA ARG A 362 -12.08 11.85 -3.93
C ARG A 362 -13.23 11.20 -3.18
N ASP A 363 -14.13 10.56 -3.90
CA ASP A 363 -15.35 9.97 -3.36
C ASP A 363 -15.01 8.82 -2.41
N ALA A 364 -14.01 7.99 -2.74
CA ALA A 364 -13.51 6.98 -1.80
C ALA A 364 -13.01 7.59 -0.48
N VAL A 365 -12.29 8.71 -0.52
CA VAL A 365 -11.78 9.41 0.67
C VAL A 365 -12.92 10.04 1.48
N VAL A 366 -13.88 10.70 0.80
CA VAL A 366 -15.05 11.31 1.45
C VAL A 366 -15.96 10.25 2.07
N CYS A 367 -16.25 9.16 1.36
CA CYS A 367 -17.03 8.03 1.87
C CYS A 367 -16.35 7.34 3.06
N ALA A 368 -15.02 7.38 3.16
CA ALA A 368 -14.26 6.91 4.31
C ALA A 368 -14.39 7.85 5.54
N GLY A 369 -15.03 9.01 5.39
CA GLY A 369 -15.24 10.00 6.44
C GLY A 369 -14.06 10.95 6.62
N ILE A 370 -13.33 11.25 5.54
CA ILE A 370 -12.28 12.28 5.51
C ILE A 370 -12.78 13.45 4.68
N ASP A 371 -12.84 14.63 5.30
CA ASP A 371 -13.32 15.85 4.63
C ASP A 371 -12.28 16.33 3.61
N ILE A 372 -12.72 16.68 2.39
CA ILE A 372 -11.88 17.35 1.39
C ILE A 372 -12.41 18.77 1.19
N VAL A 373 -11.56 19.77 1.45
CA VAL A 373 -11.93 21.19 1.36
C VAL A 373 -11.82 21.70 -0.07
N LYS A 374 -10.67 21.45 -0.69
CA LYS A 374 -10.37 21.90 -2.04
C LYS A 374 -9.73 20.78 -2.84
N GLN A 375 -10.29 20.53 -4.01
CA GLN A 375 -9.68 19.67 -5.02
C GLN A 375 -8.91 20.54 -6.02
N VAL A 376 -7.68 20.16 -6.37
CA VAL A 376 -6.80 20.94 -7.24
C VAL A 376 -6.42 20.14 -8.48
N GLU A 377 -6.68 20.73 -9.65
CA GLU A 377 -6.30 20.17 -10.95
C GLU A 377 -4.79 20.27 -11.22
N LEU A 378 -4.31 19.43 -12.13
CA LEU A 378 -2.98 19.63 -12.69
C LEU A 378 -2.99 20.89 -13.58
N PRO A 379 -2.11 21.87 -13.34
CA PRO A 379 -1.99 23.04 -14.20
C PRO A 379 -1.78 22.64 -15.67
N THR A 380 -2.51 23.27 -16.60
CA THR A 380 -2.46 22.94 -18.03
C THR A 380 -1.05 22.98 -18.61
N ARG A 381 -0.20 23.90 -18.11
CA ARG A 381 1.22 24.01 -18.49
C ARG A 381 2.07 22.77 -18.20
N LEU A 382 1.59 21.87 -17.33
CA LEU A 382 2.27 20.62 -16.96
C LEU A 382 1.73 19.40 -17.74
N ILE A 383 0.76 19.61 -18.62
CA ILE A 383 0.20 18.57 -19.49
C ILE A 383 1.02 18.54 -20.79
N GLY A 384 1.82 17.49 -20.97
CA GLY A 384 2.57 17.28 -22.20
C GLY A 384 1.65 17.00 -23.39
N SER A 385 2.09 17.34 -24.61
CA SER A 385 1.32 17.12 -25.84
C SER A 385 0.97 15.65 -26.07
N GLY A 386 1.88 14.72 -25.73
CA GLY A 386 1.65 13.28 -25.80
C GLY A 386 0.57 12.75 -24.84
N ALA A 387 0.21 13.51 -23.80
CA ALA A 387 -0.79 13.14 -22.81
C ALA A 387 -2.16 13.80 -23.05
N ALA A 388 -2.31 14.60 -24.11
CA ALA A 388 -3.57 15.31 -24.41
C ALA A 388 -4.74 14.36 -24.64
N VAL A 389 -4.51 13.22 -25.31
CA VAL A 389 -5.52 12.17 -25.54
C VAL A 389 -5.97 11.57 -24.21
N GLU A 390 -5.03 11.24 -23.32
CA GLU A 390 -5.31 10.71 -21.98
C GLU A 390 -6.16 11.69 -21.17
N ILE A 391 -5.74 12.95 -21.09
CA ILE A 391 -6.45 13.95 -20.29
C ILE A 391 -7.86 14.20 -20.84
N SER A 392 -8.01 14.28 -22.17
CA SER A 392 -9.33 14.48 -22.80
C SER A 392 -10.27 13.32 -22.48
N ALA A 393 -9.79 12.07 -22.58
CA ALA A 393 -10.55 10.89 -22.21
C ALA A 393 -10.92 10.87 -20.72
N LYS A 394 -9.97 11.22 -19.85
CA LYS A 394 -10.20 11.29 -18.39
C LYS A 394 -11.26 12.34 -18.04
N LYS A 395 -11.16 13.55 -18.58
CA LYS A 395 -12.16 14.61 -18.36
C LYS A 395 -13.55 14.16 -18.80
N ALA A 396 -13.66 13.53 -19.98
CA ALA A 396 -14.92 12.97 -20.47
C ALA A 396 -15.49 11.87 -19.56
N ALA A 397 -14.63 11.11 -18.87
CA ALA A 397 -15.01 10.07 -17.92
C ALA A 397 -15.23 10.57 -16.48
N GLY A 398 -15.33 11.89 -16.25
CA GLY A 398 -15.61 12.44 -14.93
C GLY A 398 -14.38 12.78 -14.09
N TYR A 399 -13.19 12.91 -14.69
CA TYR A 399 -11.98 13.38 -13.99
C TYR A 399 -11.80 14.89 -14.21
N PHE A 400 -12.66 15.70 -13.59
CA PHE A 400 -12.61 17.16 -13.64
C PHE A 400 -12.93 17.74 -12.27
N THR A 401 -12.44 18.93 -11.95
CA THR A 401 -12.96 19.71 -10.83
C THR A 401 -14.09 20.59 -11.32
N GLU A 402 -15.16 20.71 -10.54
CA GLU A 402 -16.07 21.84 -10.67
C GLU A 402 -15.28 23.09 -10.28
N THR A 403 -14.84 23.86 -11.26
CA THR A 403 -14.35 25.21 -11.00
C THR A 403 -15.55 26.05 -10.57
N GLU A 404 -15.60 26.46 -9.31
CA GLU A 404 -16.37 27.64 -8.94
C GLU A 404 -15.74 28.83 -9.69
N ASP A 405 -16.51 29.45 -10.58
CA ASP A 405 -16.17 30.67 -11.31
C ASP A 405 -15.89 31.85 -10.36
#